data_AF-A0A6B2DUK2-F1
#
_entry.id   AF-A0A6B2DUK2-F1
#
_cell.length_a   1.000
_cell.length_b   1.000
_cell.length_c   1.000
_cell.angle_alpha   90.00
_cell.angle_beta   90.00
_cell.angle_gamma   90.00
#
_symmetry.space_group_name_H-M   'P 1'
#
loop_
_entity.id
_entity.type
_entity.pdbx_description
1 polymer ?
#
loop_
_entity_poly.entity_id
_entity_poly.type
_entity_poly.pdbx_seq_one_letter_code
_entity_poly.pdbx_strand_id
1 'polypeptide(L)'
;MTTARRPLWPSRSDACWLFFAAFAFSGMNALFFALGDRTTGALGPAAGLVLQVVCDFSLVLLFRFPVQVCAFVTAVAFGMLASDVFAPGLLVPLHPLALLTVPTITPVILSQAARVLDRRTVLWVAGILAVVASRPWTPDWAVTPFGLLSTALPALVSLYFEARRQLLQSLRDRAERAEREQHLLAEQARAEERRRLAGEMHDVVTHRLSLMVLHAGALGVTSAEPAVRTAAEDIRREGAQALDELRDLVGVLRNGTEVGGAR
;
A
#
# COMPACT_ATOMS: atom_id res chain seq x y z
N MET A 1 7.34 -11.12 -9.60
CA MET A 1 6.57 -10.70 -8.41
C MET A 1 7.52 -10.56 -7.23
N THR A 2 8.15 -9.40 -7.11
CA THR A 2 9.06 -9.09 -6.01
C THR A 2 8.24 -8.80 -4.77
N THR A 3 8.20 -9.76 -3.84
CA THR A 3 7.70 -9.57 -2.48
C THR A 3 8.56 -8.51 -1.82
N ALA A 4 8.11 -7.25 -1.87
CA ALA A 4 8.71 -6.17 -1.11
C ALA A 4 8.64 -6.52 0.38
N ARG A 5 9.75 -7.03 0.93
CA ARG A 5 9.90 -7.26 2.36
C ARG A 5 9.76 -5.90 3.05
N ARG A 6 8.60 -5.66 3.66
CA ARG A 6 8.36 -4.47 4.49
C ARG A 6 9.47 -4.38 5.55
N PRO A 7 10.00 -3.18 5.85
CA PRO A 7 11.04 -3.02 6.86
C PRO A 7 10.53 -3.58 8.20
N LEU A 8 11.31 -4.50 8.78
CA LEU A 8 11.01 -5.22 10.03
C LEU A 8 10.97 -4.30 11.27
N TRP A 9 11.26 -3.01 11.12
CA TRP A 9 11.39 -2.08 12.23
C TRP A 9 10.11 -1.24 12.41
N PRO A 10 9.39 -1.41 13.52
CA PRO A 10 8.19 -0.64 13.81
C PRO A 10 8.50 0.85 13.98
N SER A 11 7.50 1.69 13.68
CA SER A 11 7.52 3.08 14.13
C SER A 11 7.58 3.12 15.66
N ARG A 12 8.19 4.16 16.26
CA ARG A 12 8.24 4.29 17.74
C ARG A 12 6.86 4.17 18.39
N SER A 13 5.81 4.63 17.69
CA SER A 13 4.41 4.48 18.09
C SER A 13 3.92 3.03 18.17
N ASP A 14 4.32 2.16 17.24
CA ASP A 14 3.91 0.75 17.24
C ASP A 14 4.56 -0.03 18.39
N ALA A 15 5.81 0.30 18.73
CA ALA A 15 6.50 -0.28 19.89
C ALA A 15 5.82 0.16 21.21
N CYS A 16 5.54 1.46 21.36
CA CYS A 16 4.82 1.97 22.54
C CYS A 16 3.43 1.34 22.71
N TRP A 17 2.71 1.13 21.62
CA TRP A 17 1.38 0.51 21.66
C TRP A 17 1.44 -0.94 22.15
N LEU A 18 2.48 -1.71 21.79
CA LEU A 18 2.64 -3.08 22.27
C LEU A 18 3.07 -3.19 23.73
N PHE A 19 3.91 -2.28 24.21
CA PHE A 19 4.20 -2.20 25.65
C PHE A 19 2.93 -1.89 26.43
N PHE A 20 2.11 -0.94 25.94
CA PHE A 20 0.82 -0.64 26.52
C PHE A 20 -0.13 -1.84 26.50
N ALA A 21 -0.21 -2.55 25.38
CA ALA A 21 -1.04 -3.76 25.26
C ALA A 21 -0.56 -4.87 26.21
N ALA A 22 0.74 -5.15 26.28
CA ALA A 22 1.30 -6.15 27.20
C ALA A 22 0.99 -5.79 28.66
N PHE A 23 1.13 -4.52 29.04
CA PHE A 23 0.82 -4.06 30.40
C PHE A 23 -0.69 -4.13 30.72
N ALA A 24 -1.54 -3.74 29.78
CA ALA A 24 -2.99 -3.80 29.93
C ALA A 24 -3.49 -5.26 30.10
N PHE A 25 -2.96 -6.19 29.29
CA PHE A 25 -3.32 -7.60 29.40
C PHE A 25 -2.73 -8.25 30.65
N SER A 26 -1.50 -7.91 31.05
CA SER A 26 -0.94 -8.35 32.32
C SER A 26 -1.77 -7.87 33.51
N GLY A 27 -2.24 -6.62 33.48
CA GLY A 27 -3.18 -6.08 34.47
C GLY A 27 -4.53 -6.80 34.48
N MET A 28 -5.06 -7.14 33.30
CA MET A 28 -6.29 -7.92 33.17
C MET A 28 -6.13 -9.35 33.72
N ASN A 29 -5.02 -10.02 33.42
CA ASN A 29 -4.70 -11.35 33.96
C ASN A 29 -4.54 -11.31 35.50
N ALA A 30 -3.92 -10.24 36.04
CA ALA A 30 -3.84 -10.02 37.49
C ALA A 30 -5.21 -9.77 38.13
N LEU A 31 -6.11 -9.04 37.45
CA LEU A 31 -7.47 -8.81 37.90
C LEU A 31 -8.30 -10.12 37.90
N PHE A 32 -8.16 -10.95 36.85
CA PHE A 32 -8.76 -12.28 36.80
C PHE A 32 -8.26 -13.19 37.92
N PHE A 33 -6.96 -13.14 38.23
CA PHE A 33 -6.39 -13.88 39.36
C PHE A 33 -6.92 -13.39 40.72
N ALA A 34 -7.17 -12.10 40.88
CA ALA A 34 -7.70 -11.54 42.12
C ALA A 34 -9.19 -11.88 42.35
N LEU A 35 -9.97 -12.02 41.27
CA LEU A 35 -11.41 -12.28 41.31
C LEU A 35 -11.79 -13.75 41.16
N GLY A 36 -10.90 -14.60 40.63
CA GLY A 36 -11.17 -16.00 40.29
C GLY A 36 -10.62 -17.01 41.29
N ASP A 37 -10.98 -18.27 41.07
CA ASP A 37 -10.47 -19.39 41.87
C ASP A 37 -8.97 -19.62 41.61
N ARG A 38 -8.23 -19.91 42.68
CA ARG A 38 -6.78 -20.12 42.62
C ARG A 38 -6.46 -21.51 42.09
N THR A 39 -5.32 -21.65 41.40
CA THR A 39 -4.80 -22.97 41.04
C THR A 39 -4.43 -23.76 42.31
N THR A 40 -4.74 -25.06 42.32
CA THR A 40 -4.57 -25.93 43.50
C THR A 40 -3.39 -26.89 43.36
N GLY A 41 -2.67 -26.85 42.24
CA GLY A 41 -1.56 -27.76 41.95
C GLY A 41 -0.26 -27.46 42.69
N ALA A 42 0.69 -28.41 42.58
CA ALA A 42 1.98 -28.42 43.27
C ALA A 42 2.90 -27.22 42.96
N LEU A 43 2.64 -26.50 41.86
CA LEU A 43 3.39 -25.29 41.47
C LEU A 43 2.91 -24.02 42.19
N GLY A 44 1.89 -24.14 43.05
CA GLY A 44 1.35 -23.05 43.85
C GLY A 44 0.30 -22.21 43.11
N PRO A 45 -0.44 -21.37 43.85
CA PRO A 45 -1.67 -20.74 43.36
C PRO A 45 -1.46 -19.77 42.20
N ALA A 46 -0.25 -19.22 42.04
CA ALA A 46 0.08 -18.19 41.05
C ALA A 46 0.72 -18.73 39.76
N ALA A 47 0.91 -20.06 39.62
CA ALA A 47 1.64 -20.63 38.49
C ALA A 47 1.02 -20.26 37.12
N GLY A 48 -0.30 -20.27 37.01
CA GLY A 48 -1.02 -19.85 35.79
C GLY A 48 -0.82 -18.36 35.46
N LEU A 49 -0.77 -17.48 36.47
CA LEU A 49 -0.55 -16.05 36.27
C LEU A 49 0.87 -15.77 35.78
N VAL A 50 1.88 -16.44 36.35
CA VAL A 50 3.28 -16.26 35.93
C VAL A 50 3.45 -16.67 34.47
N LEU A 51 2.86 -17.79 34.06
CA LEU A 51 2.90 -18.26 32.67
C LEU A 51 2.23 -17.27 31.70
N GLN A 52 1.11 -16.67 32.10
CA GLN A 52 0.42 -15.65 31.30
C GLN A 52 1.24 -14.37 31.18
N VAL A 53 1.79 -13.85 32.27
CA VAL A 53 2.65 -12.65 32.24
C VAL A 53 3.88 -12.89 31.37
N VAL A 54 4.48 -14.08 31.40
CA VAL A 54 5.60 -14.43 30.51
C VAL A 54 5.17 -14.40 29.03
N CYS A 55 3.99 -14.91 28.70
CA CYS A 55 3.40 -14.78 27.36
C CYS A 55 3.16 -13.30 26.98
N ASP A 56 2.71 -12.48 27.93
CA ASP A 56 2.45 -11.06 27.70
C ASP A 56 3.71 -10.28 27.36
N PHE A 57 4.81 -10.53 28.07
CA PHE A 57 6.10 -9.89 27.78
C PHE A 57 6.78 -10.46 26.52
N SER A 58 6.44 -11.67 26.08
CA SER A 58 6.95 -12.23 24.83
C SER A 58 6.52 -11.44 23.58
N LEU A 59 5.45 -10.63 23.66
CA LEU A 59 5.03 -9.71 22.60
C LEU A 59 6.11 -8.72 22.18
N VAL A 60 6.94 -8.28 23.14
CA VAL A 60 8.02 -7.32 22.87
C VAL A 60 9.08 -7.95 21.95
N LEU A 61 9.24 -9.27 22.04
CA LEU A 61 10.18 -10.05 21.23
C LEU A 61 9.61 -10.44 19.85
N LEU A 62 8.31 -10.24 19.61
CA LEU A 62 7.65 -10.58 18.34
C LEU A 62 8.27 -9.84 17.14
N PHE A 63 8.89 -8.68 17.38
CA PHE A 63 9.59 -7.93 16.34
C PHE A 63 10.95 -8.50 15.95
N ARG A 64 11.66 -9.12 16.90
CA ARG A 64 12.98 -9.69 16.64
C ARG A 64 12.88 -11.12 16.17
N PHE A 65 11.94 -11.90 16.72
CA PHE A 65 11.81 -13.32 16.46
C PHE A 65 10.33 -13.75 16.30
N PRO A 66 9.61 -13.27 15.26
CA PRO A 66 8.18 -13.49 15.10
C PRO A 66 7.78 -14.98 15.03
N VAL A 67 8.57 -15.79 14.32
CA VAL A 67 8.33 -17.24 14.20
C VAL A 67 8.55 -17.95 15.54
N GLN A 68 9.58 -17.57 16.30
CA GLN A 68 9.88 -18.19 17.59
C GLN A 68 8.83 -17.85 18.64
N VAL A 69 8.31 -16.61 18.66
CA VAL A 69 7.24 -16.20 19.58
C VAL A 69 5.94 -16.92 19.24
N CYS A 70 5.58 -17.05 17.95
CA CYS A 70 4.42 -17.86 17.56
C CYS A 70 4.57 -19.32 17.99
N ALA A 71 5.74 -19.94 17.74
CA ALA A 71 6.00 -21.32 18.16
C ALA A 71 5.96 -21.48 19.69
N PHE A 72 6.52 -20.52 20.44
CA PHE A 72 6.47 -20.49 21.90
C PHE A 72 5.04 -20.41 22.42
N VAL A 73 4.22 -19.51 21.88
CA VAL A 73 2.81 -19.35 22.28
C VAL A 73 1.98 -20.58 21.93
N THR A 74 2.21 -21.19 20.77
CA THR A 74 1.55 -22.46 20.39
C THR A 74 1.97 -23.60 21.33
N ALA A 75 3.26 -23.67 21.70
CA ALA A 75 3.76 -24.66 22.65
C ALA A 75 3.19 -24.45 24.06
N VAL A 76 3.08 -23.20 24.52
CA VAL A 76 2.45 -22.86 25.80
C VAL A 76 0.96 -23.21 25.80
N ALA A 77 0.23 -22.90 24.73
CA ALA A 77 -1.17 -23.28 24.59
C ALA A 77 -1.37 -24.82 24.61
N PHE A 78 -0.47 -25.56 23.95
CA PHE A 78 -0.48 -27.02 23.99
C PHE A 78 -0.13 -27.57 25.38
N GLY A 79 0.82 -26.94 26.08
CA GLY A 79 1.19 -27.28 27.46
C GLY A 79 0.07 -27.02 28.46
N MET A 80 -0.67 -25.91 28.32
CA MET A 80 -1.87 -25.62 29.11
C MET A 80 -2.95 -26.68 28.87
N LEU A 81 -3.20 -27.07 27.62
CA LEU A 81 -4.09 -28.18 27.28
C LEU A 81 -3.65 -29.52 27.90
N ALA A 82 -2.37 -29.87 27.78
CA ALA A 82 -1.85 -31.10 28.34
C ALA A 82 -1.98 -31.13 29.87
N SER A 83 -1.75 -30.00 30.54
CA SER A 83 -1.95 -29.90 31.99
C SER A 83 -3.40 -30.08 32.41
N ASP A 84 -4.36 -29.62 31.62
CA ASP A 84 -5.79 -29.80 31.86
C ASP A 84 -6.21 -31.27 31.75
N VAL A 85 -5.60 -32.02 30.82
CA VAL A 85 -5.87 -33.45 30.60
C VAL A 85 -5.21 -34.35 31.65
N PHE A 86 -3.93 -34.10 31.98
CA PHE A 86 -3.13 -35.00 32.82
C PHE A 86 -3.08 -34.62 34.31
N ALA A 87 -3.27 -33.34 34.64
CA ALA A 87 -3.15 -32.83 36.01
C ALA A 87 -4.08 -31.62 36.24
N PRO A 88 -5.41 -31.84 36.26
CA PRO A 88 -6.38 -30.76 36.39
C PRO A 88 -6.16 -29.98 37.70
N GLY A 89 -6.05 -28.65 37.61
CA GLY A 89 -5.69 -27.77 38.74
C GLY A 89 -4.22 -27.33 38.80
N LEU A 90 -3.32 -27.89 37.96
CA LEU A 90 -1.89 -27.55 37.97
C LEU A 90 -1.58 -26.17 37.37
N LEU A 91 -2.13 -25.88 36.18
CA LEU A 91 -1.92 -24.60 35.48
C LEU A 91 -3.25 -23.88 35.17
N VAL A 92 -4.39 -24.56 35.31
CA VAL A 92 -5.73 -24.06 35.01
C VAL A 92 -6.67 -24.40 36.18
N PRO A 93 -7.47 -23.44 36.71
CA PRO A 93 -8.41 -23.70 37.81
C PRO A 93 -9.62 -24.55 37.38
N LEU A 94 -10.19 -25.28 38.34
CA LEU A 94 -11.12 -26.42 38.12
C LEU A 94 -12.57 -26.06 37.72
N HIS A 95 -13.01 -24.80 37.71
CA HIS A 95 -14.35 -24.34 37.26
C HIS A 95 -14.31 -22.84 36.86
N PRO A 96 -15.29 -22.27 36.13
CA PRO A 96 -15.72 -22.55 34.75
C PRO A 96 -15.63 -21.28 33.86
N LEU A 97 -14.74 -20.33 34.17
CA LEU A 97 -14.47 -19.23 33.23
C LEU A 97 -13.34 -19.66 32.28
N ALA A 98 -13.81 -20.26 31.19
CA ALA A 98 -13.17 -20.59 29.90
C ALA A 98 -12.05 -19.68 29.36
N LEU A 99 -11.79 -18.54 30.00
CA LEU A 99 -10.89 -17.49 29.56
C LEU A 99 -9.40 -17.83 29.68
N LEU A 100 -9.02 -18.82 30.49
CA LEU A 100 -7.60 -19.07 30.83
C LEU A 100 -6.95 -20.22 30.05
N THR A 101 -7.68 -21.00 29.25
CA THR A 101 -7.09 -22.14 28.51
C THR A 101 -6.20 -21.72 27.36
N VAL A 102 -6.44 -20.54 26.82
CA VAL A 102 -5.65 -19.94 25.75
C VAL A 102 -5.18 -18.58 26.29
N PRO A 103 -3.91 -18.19 26.07
CA PRO A 103 -3.43 -16.89 26.51
C PRO A 103 -4.37 -15.79 25.99
N THR A 104 -4.88 -14.95 26.88
CA THR A 104 -5.82 -13.84 26.58
C THR A 104 -5.29 -12.92 25.48
N ILE A 105 -3.97 -12.89 25.30
CA ILE A 105 -3.23 -12.11 24.30
C ILE A 105 -3.23 -12.68 22.88
N THR A 106 -3.64 -13.94 22.69
CA THR A 106 -3.70 -14.62 21.39
C THR A 106 -4.24 -13.75 20.24
N PRO A 107 -5.37 -13.03 20.37
CA PRO A 107 -5.86 -12.17 19.31
C PRO A 107 -4.95 -10.99 18.95
N VAL A 108 -4.24 -10.42 19.92
CA VAL A 108 -3.27 -9.34 19.69
C VAL A 108 -2.04 -9.88 18.96
N ILE A 109 -1.53 -11.04 19.37
CA ILE A 109 -0.43 -11.72 18.68
C ILE A 109 -0.82 -12.03 17.24
N LEU A 110 -2.02 -12.56 17.02
CA LEU A 110 -2.45 -12.93 15.67
C LEU A 110 -2.65 -11.71 14.77
N SER A 111 -3.15 -10.60 15.33
CA SER A 111 -3.29 -9.33 14.62
C SER A 111 -1.95 -8.72 14.21
N GLN A 112 -0.92 -8.88 15.04
CA GLN A 112 0.41 -8.35 14.79
C GLN A 112 1.24 -9.32 13.92
N ALA A 113 1.07 -10.63 14.11
CA ALA A 113 1.64 -11.66 13.25
C ALA A 113 1.10 -11.56 11.82
N ALA A 114 -0.16 -11.18 11.63
CA ALA A 114 -0.74 -10.89 10.30
C ALA A 114 -0.02 -9.77 9.54
N ARG A 115 0.71 -8.89 10.24
CA ARG A 115 1.49 -7.81 9.62
C ARG A 115 2.89 -8.24 9.20
N VAL A 116 3.42 -9.33 9.77
CA VAL A 116 4.84 -9.72 9.65
C VAL A 116 5.02 -11.08 8.97
N LEU A 117 4.09 -12.03 9.17
CA LEU A 117 4.14 -13.37 8.57
C LEU A 117 3.22 -13.49 7.35
N ASP A 118 3.48 -14.52 6.54
CA ASP A 118 2.60 -14.90 5.44
C ASP A 118 1.19 -15.26 5.92
N ARG A 119 0.19 -14.85 5.13
CA ARG A 119 -1.25 -15.10 5.39
C ARG A 119 -1.54 -16.58 5.65
N ARG A 120 -0.84 -17.50 4.99
CA ARG A 120 -1.00 -18.95 5.18
C ARG A 120 -0.58 -19.38 6.57
N THR A 121 0.57 -18.93 7.05
CA THR A 121 1.08 -19.28 8.39
C THR A 121 0.17 -18.73 9.47
N VAL A 122 -0.33 -17.51 9.30
CA VAL A 122 -1.27 -16.88 10.23
C VAL A 122 -2.59 -17.64 10.28
N LEU A 123 -3.12 -18.08 9.14
CA LEU A 123 -4.33 -18.92 9.07
C LEU A 123 -4.13 -20.28 9.73
N TRP A 124 -2.98 -20.93 9.53
CA TRP A 124 -2.66 -22.20 10.18
C TRP A 124 -2.57 -22.06 11.70
N VAL A 125 -1.85 -21.05 12.19
CA VAL A 125 -1.71 -20.78 13.63
C VAL A 125 -3.06 -20.40 14.24
N ALA A 126 -3.86 -19.58 13.55
CA ALA A 126 -5.23 -19.25 13.98
C ALA A 126 -6.11 -20.48 14.09
N GLY A 127 -6.07 -21.37 13.07
CA GLY A 127 -6.85 -22.59 13.04
C GLY A 127 -6.46 -23.54 14.18
N ILE A 128 -5.17 -23.75 14.40
CA ILE A 128 -4.66 -24.59 15.50
C ILE A 128 -5.12 -24.01 16.85
N LEU A 129 -4.93 -22.71 17.08
CA LEU A 129 -5.33 -22.06 18.32
C LEU A 129 -6.84 -22.07 18.52
N ALA A 130 -7.63 -21.94 17.46
CA ALA A 130 -9.09 -22.00 17.51
C ALA A 130 -9.60 -23.42 17.86
N VAL A 131 -8.96 -24.47 17.32
CA VAL A 131 -9.27 -25.87 17.66
C VAL A 131 -8.85 -26.21 19.09
N VAL A 132 -7.72 -25.67 19.54
CA VAL A 132 -7.26 -25.79 20.93
C VAL A 132 -8.22 -25.07 21.88
N ALA A 133 -8.65 -23.86 21.52
CA ALA A 133 -9.60 -23.06 22.31
C ALA A 133 -11.00 -23.69 22.40
N SER A 134 -11.43 -24.44 21.37
CA SER A 134 -12.77 -25.02 21.34
C SER A 134 -12.93 -26.28 22.20
N ARG A 135 -11.84 -26.85 22.74
CA ARG A 135 -11.86 -28.06 23.60
C ARG A 135 -12.85 -29.13 23.08
N PRO A 136 -12.66 -29.69 21.87
CA PRO A 136 -13.65 -30.58 21.25
C PRO A 136 -13.93 -31.87 22.03
N TRP A 137 -13.08 -32.20 23.01
CA TRP A 137 -13.14 -33.38 23.86
C TRP A 137 -14.06 -33.21 25.08
N THR A 138 -14.40 -31.98 25.46
CA THR A 138 -15.33 -31.68 26.56
C THR A 138 -16.30 -30.57 26.12
N PRO A 139 -17.26 -30.88 25.22
CA PRO A 139 -18.15 -29.86 24.67
C PRO A 139 -19.05 -29.28 25.77
N ASP A 140 -18.86 -28.00 26.05
CA ASP A 140 -19.71 -27.23 26.97
C ASP A 140 -20.31 -26.03 26.22
N TRP A 141 -21.59 -25.75 26.45
CA TRP A 141 -22.37 -24.75 25.73
C TRP A 141 -21.94 -23.32 26.04
N ALA A 142 -21.31 -23.08 27.20
CA ALA A 142 -20.77 -21.77 27.58
C ALA A 142 -19.33 -21.54 27.07
N VAL A 143 -18.52 -22.61 27.03
CA VAL A 143 -17.06 -22.53 26.83
C VAL A 143 -16.70 -22.61 25.34
N THR A 144 -17.30 -23.57 24.62
CA THR A 144 -16.97 -23.90 23.22
C THR A 144 -17.20 -22.73 22.26
N PRO A 145 -18.39 -22.09 22.22
CA PRO A 145 -18.62 -20.98 21.29
C PRO A 145 -17.79 -19.76 21.66
N PHE A 146 -17.59 -19.47 22.95
CA PHE A 146 -16.84 -18.29 23.39
C PHE A 146 -15.33 -18.39 23.08
N GLY A 147 -14.70 -19.55 23.32
CA GLY A 147 -13.30 -19.79 22.97
C GLY A 147 -13.05 -19.71 21.46
N LEU A 148 -13.99 -20.25 20.67
CA LEU A 148 -13.94 -20.16 19.22
C LEU A 148 -14.10 -18.71 18.74
N LEU A 149 -15.10 -17.98 19.25
CA LEU A 149 -15.41 -16.62 18.81
C LEU A 149 -14.29 -15.63 19.19
N SER A 150 -13.75 -15.74 20.40
CA SER A 150 -12.66 -14.88 20.89
C SER A 150 -11.34 -15.07 20.13
N THR A 151 -11.11 -16.26 19.56
CA THR A 151 -9.89 -16.56 18.78
C THR A 151 -10.11 -16.30 17.28
N ALA A 152 -11.26 -16.72 16.74
CA ALA A 152 -11.55 -16.64 15.33
C ALA A 152 -11.91 -15.21 14.88
N LEU A 153 -12.70 -14.45 15.66
CA LEU A 153 -13.09 -13.09 15.26
C LEU A 153 -11.89 -12.18 15.09
N PRO A 154 -10.94 -12.08 16.03
CA PRO A 154 -9.82 -11.16 15.88
C PRO A 154 -8.89 -11.58 14.74
N ALA A 155 -8.73 -12.88 14.51
CA ALA A 155 -8.01 -13.41 13.36
C ALA A 155 -8.65 -12.95 12.05
N LEU A 156 -9.96 -13.16 11.90
CA LEU A 156 -10.72 -12.78 10.71
C LEU A 156 -10.73 -11.28 10.49
N VAL A 157 -10.96 -10.49 11.54
CA VAL A 157 -10.94 -9.02 11.50
C VAL A 157 -9.56 -8.52 11.07
N SER A 158 -8.49 -9.07 11.65
CA SER A 158 -7.12 -8.68 11.30
C SER A 158 -6.80 -8.98 9.83
N LEU A 159 -7.17 -10.17 9.36
CA LEU A 159 -6.99 -10.56 7.96
C LEU A 159 -7.84 -9.71 7.02
N TYR A 160 -9.06 -9.35 7.41
CA TYR A 160 -9.95 -8.48 6.64
C TYR A 160 -9.36 -7.08 6.50
N PHE A 161 -8.88 -6.47 7.59
CA PHE A 161 -8.28 -5.15 7.55
C PHE A 161 -6.98 -5.13 6.75
N GLU A 162 -6.13 -6.16 6.84
CA GLU A 162 -4.92 -6.26 6.02
C GLU A 162 -5.27 -6.41 4.53
N ALA A 163 -6.23 -7.28 4.18
CA ALA A 163 -6.70 -7.43 2.81
C ALA A 163 -7.31 -6.13 2.27
N ARG A 164 -8.10 -5.42 3.07
CA ARG A 164 -8.71 -4.14 2.71
C ARG A 164 -7.64 -3.06 2.50
N ARG A 165 -6.60 -3.02 3.34
CA ARG A 165 -5.47 -2.09 3.18
C ARG A 165 -4.72 -2.35 1.88
N GLN A 166 -4.41 -3.61 1.56
CA GLN A 166 -3.73 -3.99 0.32
C GLN A 166 -4.58 -3.63 -0.91
N LEU A 167 -5.89 -3.87 -0.86
CA LEU A 167 -6.80 -3.48 -1.92
C LEU A 167 -6.81 -1.97 -2.14
N LEU A 168 -6.96 -1.18 -1.07
CA LEU A 168 -6.94 0.28 -1.16
C LEU A 168 -5.61 0.83 -1.68
N GLN A 169 -4.48 0.24 -1.26
CA GLN A 169 -3.16 0.60 -1.80
C GLN A 169 -3.10 0.31 -3.31
N SER A 170 -3.56 -0.87 -3.74
CA SER A 170 -3.56 -1.21 -5.17
C SER A 170 -4.46 -0.30 -6.01
N LEU A 171 -5.58 0.17 -5.45
CA LEU A 171 -6.48 1.11 -6.12
C LEU A 171 -5.85 2.51 -6.20
N ARG A 172 -5.16 2.96 -5.14
CA ARG A 172 -4.42 4.23 -5.15
C ARG A 172 -3.29 4.21 -6.18
N ASP A 173 -2.48 3.15 -6.19
CA ASP A 173 -1.40 2.99 -7.17
C ASP A 173 -1.93 3.02 -8.62
N ARG A 174 -3.10 2.41 -8.86
CA ARG A 174 -3.76 2.44 -10.18
C ARG A 174 -4.30 3.82 -10.53
N ALA A 175 -4.92 4.51 -9.58
CA ALA A 175 -5.42 5.88 -9.78
C ALA A 175 -4.28 6.84 -10.09
N GLU A 176 -3.19 6.80 -9.33
CA GLU A 176 -2.00 7.63 -9.58
C GLU A 176 -1.37 7.35 -10.95
N ARG A 177 -1.34 6.09 -11.40
CA ARG A 177 -0.85 5.74 -12.75
C ARG A 177 -1.78 6.29 -13.83
N ALA A 178 -3.09 6.13 -13.67
CA ALA A 178 -4.08 6.64 -14.61
C ALA A 178 -4.01 8.18 -14.72
N GLU A 179 -3.85 8.89 -13.60
CA GLU A 179 -3.68 10.35 -13.61
C GLU A 179 -2.40 10.77 -14.34
N ARG A 180 -1.28 10.09 -14.11
CA ARG A 180 -0.02 10.35 -14.83
C ARG A 180 -0.15 10.08 -16.33
N GLU A 181 -0.78 8.98 -16.72
CA GLU A 181 -1.04 8.64 -18.12
C GLU A 181 -1.92 9.67 -18.80
N GLN A 182 -3.01 10.12 -18.15
CA GLN A 182 -3.86 11.18 -18.69
C GLN A 182 -3.12 12.50 -18.85
N HIS A 183 -2.27 12.87 -17.89
CA HIS A 183 -1.47 14.09 -17.99
C HIS A 183 -0.52 14.03 -19.19
N LEU A 184 0.18 12.90 -19.38
CA LEU A 184 1.08 12.69 -20.51
C LEU A 184 0.33 12.72 -21.85
N LEU A 185 -0.83 12.05 -21.94
CA LEU A 185 -1.66 12.09 -23.14
C LEU A 185 -2.16 13.50 -23.46
N ALA A 186 -2.56 14.27 -22.44
CA ALA A 186 -3.00 15.65 -22.62
C ALA A 186 -1.85 16.56 -23.09
N GLU A 187 -0.64 16.38 -22.56
CA GLU A 187 0.55 17.10 -23.02
C GLU A 187 0.94 16.73 -24.45
N GLN A 188 0.89 15.45 -24.80
CA GLN A 188 1.13 14.95 -26.15
C GLN A 188 0.12 15.53 -27.14
N ALA A 189 -1.18 15.47 -26.82
CA ALA A 189 -2.24 16.03 -27.66
C ALA A 189 -2.06 17.55 -27.84
N ARG A 190 -1.71 18.29 -26.77
CA ARG A 190 -1.41 19.73 -26.86
C ARG A 190 -0.17 20.03 -27.71
N ALA A 191 0.84 19.16 -27.68
CA ALA A 191 2.04 19.33 -28.49
C ALA A 191 1.77 19.01 -29.96
N GLU A 192 0.98 17.98 -30.23
CA GLU A 192 0.55 17.59 -31.57
C GLU A 192 -0.33 18.66 -32.20
N GLU A 193 -1.32 19.19 -31.47
CA GLU A 193 -2.15 20.29 -31.96
C GLU A 193 -1.34 21.56 -32.21
N ARG A 194 -0.35 21.88 -31.35
CA ARG A 194 0.56 23.00 -31.60
C ARG A 194 1.41 22.81 -32.86
N ARG A 195 1.90 21.59 -33.13
CA ARG A 195 2.63 21.30 -34.37
C ARG A 195 1.71 21.40 -35.60
N ARG A 196 0.49 20.88 -35.49
CA ARG A 196 -0.51 20.97 -36.55
C ARG A 196 -0.88 22.43 -36.86
N LEU A 197 -1.17 23.24 -35.84
CA LEU A 197 -1.42 24.67 -35.98
C LEU A 197 -0.25 25.40 -36.62
N ALA A 198 0.99 25.10 -36.22
CA ALA A 198 2.16 25.70 -36.85
C ALA A 198 2.27 25.36 -38.35
N GLY A 199 1.95 24.12 -38.74
CA GLY A 199 1.88 23.70 -40.14
C GLY A 199 0.79 24.43 -40.92
N GLU A 200 -0.44 24.44 -40.41
CA GLU A 200 -1.57 25.14 -41.04
C GLU A 200 -1.31 26.65 -41.17
N MET A 201 -0.70 27.28 -40.15
CA MET A 201 -0.31 28.69 -40.20
C MET A 201 0.79 28.95 -41.24
N HIS A 202 1.79 28.08 -41.34
CA HIS A 202 2.86 28.20 -42.33
C HIS A 202 2.31 28.14 -43.76
N ASP A 203 1.40 27.20 -44.03
CA ASP A 203 0.82 27.05 -45.37
C ASP A 203 -0.02 28.27 -45.77
N VAL A 204 -0.86 28.77 -44.87
CA VAL A 204 -1.70 29.96 -45.12
C VAL A 204 -0.84 31.21 -45.32
N VAL A 205 0.20 31.41 -44.49
CA VAL A 205 1.09 32.57 -44.58
C VAL A 205 1.93 32.52 -45.86
N THR A 206 2.53 31.36 -46.16
CA THR A 206 3.36 31.17 -47.36
C THR A 206 2.55 31.39 -48.63
N HIS A 207 1.32 30.87 -48.68
CA HIS A 207 0.43 31.07 -49.83
C HIS A 207 0.08 32.55 -50.04
N ARG A 208 -0.32 33.28 -48.98
CA ARG A 208 -0.68 34.71 -49.08
C ARG A 208 0.51 35.59 -49.46
N LEU A 209 1.69 35.34 -48.88
CA LEU A 209 2.92 36.06 -49.23
C LEU A 209 3.32 35.78 -50.69
N SER A 210 3.22 34.54 -51.14
CA SER A 210 3.52 34.17 -52.54
C SER A 210 2.61 34.89 -53.52
N LEU A 211 1.31 34.99 -53.22
CA LEU A 211 0.37 35.79 -54.02
C LEU A 211 0.75 37.27 -53.99
N MET A 212 1.10 37.84 -52.82
CA MET A 212 1.49 39.24 -52.71
C MET A 212 2.72 39.58 -53.57
N VAL A 213 3.74 38.70 -53.55
CA VAL A 213 4.94 38.81 -54.40
C VAL A 213 4.57 38.72 -55.88
N LEU A 214 3.66 37.81 -56.25
CA LEU A 214 3.16 37.69 -57.62
C LEU A 214 2.41 38.96 -58.08
N HIS A 215 1.53 39.50 -57.25
CA HIS A 215 0.79 40.74 -57.51
C HIS A 215 1.73 41.95 -57.63
N ALA A 216 2.73 42.06 -56.75
CA ALA A 216 3.74 43.11 -56.83
C ALA A 216 4.58 43.01 -58.11
N GLY A 217 4.99 41.80 -58.51
CA GLY A 217 5.67 41.57 -59.78
C GLY A 217 4.82 41.95 -61.00
N ALA A 218 3.53 41.63 -60.99
CA ALA A 218 2.61 42.04 -62.05
C ALA A 218 2.46 43.58 -62.12
N LEU A 219 2.38 44.25 -60.97
CA LEU A 219 2.30 45.72 -60.89
C LEU A 219 3.57 46.40 -61.44
N GLY A 220 4.75 45.84 -61.14
CA GLY A 220 6.05 46.35 -61.62
C GLY A 220 6.25 46.22 -63.14
N VAL A 221 5.52 45.32 -63.80
CA VAL A 221 5.53 45.13 -65.25
C VAL A 221 4.44 45.95 -65.96
N THR A 222 3.27 46.10 -65.34
CA THR A 222 2.10 46.75 -65.96
C THR A 222 2.00 48.25 -65.74
N SER A 223 2.62 48.80 -64.69
CA SER A 223 2.53 50.23 -64.39
C SER A 223 3.50 51.07 -65.24
N ALA A 224 3.01 52.18 -65.80
CA ALA A 224 3.80 53.13 -66.58
C ALA A 224 4.56 54.15 -65.71
N GLU A 225 4.20 54.27 -64.43
CA GLU A 225 4.76 55.29 -63.53
C GLU A 225 6.04 54.76 -62.83
N PRO A 226 7.20 55.44 -62.97
CA PRO A 226 8.48 54.94 -62.45
C PRO A 226 8.50 54.74 -60.92
N ALA A 227 7.80 55.61 -60.18
CA ALA A 227 7.69 55.53 -58.73
C ALA A 227 6.93 54.27 -58.29
N VAL A 228 5.83 53.93 -58.97
CA VAL A 228 5.01 52.74 -58.70
C VAL A 228 5.79 51.46 -59.03
N ARG A 229 6.54 51.44 -60.13
CA ARG A 229 7.41 50.28 -60.46
C ARG A 229 8.47 50.04 -59.39
N THR A 230 9.12 51.10 -58.92
CA THR A 230 10.18 50.99 -57.91
C THR A 230 9.63 50.46 -56.59
N ALA A 231 8.50 51.00 -56.11
CA ALA A 231 7.84 50.51 -54.90
C ALA A 231 7.33 49.06 -55.02
N ALA A 232 6.80 48.67 -56.18
CA ALA A 232 6.37 47.29 -56.43
C ALA A 232 7.55 46.30 -56.41
N GLU A 233 8.71 46.70 -56.95
CA GLU A 233 9.92 45.88 -56.96
C GLU A 233 10.52 45.71 -55.55
N ASP A 234 10.46 46.76 -54.72
CA ASP A 234 10.84 46.67 -53.31
C ASP A 234 9.92 45.74 -52.53
N ILE A 235 8.60 45.84 -52.70
CA ILE A 235 7.63 44.91 -52.08
C ILE A 235 7.88 43.47 -52.53
N ARG A 236 8.18 43.25 -53.82
CA ARG A 236 8.50 41.92 -54.35
C ARG A 236 9.76 41.34 -53.71
N ARG A 237 10.80 42.17 -53.57
CA ARG A 237 12.09 41.78 -52.98
C ARG A 237 11.95 41.47 -51.49
N GLU A 238 11.33 42.35 -50.72
CA GLU A 238 11.11 42.11 -49.29
C GLU A 238 10.20 40.91 -49.03
N GLY A 239 9.13 40.74 -49.81
CA GLY A 239 8.24 39.57 -49.70
C GLY A 239 8.93 38.25 -50.06
N ALA A 240 9.82 38.24 -51.06
CA ALA A 240 10.61 37.07 -51.41
C ALA A 240 11.64 36.71 -50.32
N GLN A 241 12.30 37.72 -49.73
CA GLN A 241 13.23 37.52 -48.62
C GLN A 241 12.50 36.98 -47.38
N ALA A 242 11.33 37.51 -47.03
CA ALA A 242 10.53 37.02 -45.91
C ALA A 242 10.07 35.57 -46.07
N LEU A 243 9.80 35.11 -47.31
CA LEU A 243 9.47 33.72 -47.61
C LEU A 243 10.65 32.76 -47.40
N ASP A 244 11.87 33.18 -47.78
CA ASP A 244 13.09 32.40 -47.54
C ASP A 244 13.41 32.31 -46.05
N GLU A 245 13.30 33.42 -45.31
CA GLU A 245 13.51 33.45 -43.86
C GLU A 245 12.50 32.55 -43.10
N LEU A 246 11.23 32.52 -43.54
CA LEU A 246 10.21 31.61 -42.99
C LEU A 246 10.49 30.14 -43.30
N ARG A 247 11.00 29.82 -44.50
CA ARG A 247 11.38 28.44 -44.87
C ARG A 247 12.55 27.94 -44.05
N ASP A 248 13.55 28.79 -43.82
CA ASP A 248 14.70 28.45 -42.98
C ASP A 248 14.28 28.19 -41.52
N LEU A 249 13.44 29.06 -40.95
CA LEU A 249 12.92 28.87 -39.58
C LEU A 249 12.14 27.56 -39.41
N VAL A 250 11.31 27.18 -40.38
CA VAL A 250 10.58 25.89 -40.35
C VAL A 250 11.51 24.70 -40.61
N GLY A 251 12.52 24.86 -41.46
CA GLY A 251 13.54 23.85 -41.71
C GLY A 251 14.33 23.49 -40.45
N VAL A 252 14.69 24.48 -39.64
CA VAL A 252 15.39 24.28 -38.35
C VAL A 252 14.49 23.57 -37.33
N LEU A 253 13.20 23.91 -37.25
CA LEU A 253 12.24 23.23 -36.37
C LEU A 253 11.98 21.77 -36.78
N ARG A 254 12.06 21.44 -38.08
CA ARG A 254 11.87 20.06 -38.57
C ARG A 254 13.10 19.18 -38.38
N ASN A 255 14.30 19.72 -38.64
CA ASN A 255 15.56 18.97 -38.51
C ASN A 255 16.02 18.85 -37.04
N GLY A 256 15.65 19.79 -36.17
CA GLY A 256 15.90 19.70 -34.73
C GLY A 256 15.15 18.55 -34.04
N THR A 257 14.04 18.07 -34.62
CA THR A 257 13.29 16.90 -34.15
C THR A 257 13.90 15.55 -34.55
N GLU A 258 14.71 15.47 -35.61
CA GLU A 258 15.35 14.22 -36.03
C GLU A 258 16.60 13.87 -35.20
N VAL A 259 17.30 14.86 -34.64
CA VAL A 259 18.51 14.63 -33.82
C VAL A 259 18.19 14.15 -32.39
N GLY A 260 16.94 14.29 -31.93
CA GLY A 260 16.50 13.88 -30.58
C GLY A 260 15.99 12.44 -30.44
N GLY A 261 15.86 11.68 -31.53
CA GLY A 261 15.32 10.31 -31.54
C GLY A 261 16.36 9.18 -31.54
N ALA A 262 17.65 9.52 -31.57
CA ALA A 262 18.76 8.58 -31.60
C ALA A 262 19.72 8.83 -30.43
N ARG A 263 19.29 8.53 -29.20
CA ARG A 263 20.16 8.28 -28.05
C ARG A 263 19.42 7.54 -26.94
#